data_AF-A0A1F8R1I2-F1
#
_entry.id   AF-A0A1F8R1I2-F1
#
_cell.length_a   1.000
_cell.length_b   1.000
_cell.length_c   1.000
_cell.angle_alpha   90.00
_cell.angle_beta   90.00
_cell.angle_gamma   90.00
#
_symmetry.space_group_name_H-M   'P 1'
#
loop_
_entity.id
_entity.type
_entity.pdbx_description
1 polymer ?
#
loop_
_entity_poly.entity_id
_entity_poly.type
_entity_poly.pdbx_seq_one_letter_code
_entity_poly.pdbx_strand_id
1 'polypeptide(L)'
;MKLPTKGGKETKIIEIKYGDQHEVADLAGLTAGEAREQYRAEFGIPDKATAKLNGSKVKGGAEFDTVLNDDDKLTFATSRGMGAYLVGAVLLALAITGGVFAFGFVNASTSLNVSTINSNFADVSVNPDYANVDWNAFGFFKGSISGPYSLFDITPNPDYNGDLQVRVYLTNTAELLKAYRYLTMELYMAKSIEAGKRVNYQVLSLENGVAVFNIEGGSAARYQVELWGGAYRLVSENPEEWGAGWNIVPELYLEVTQR
;
A
#
# COMPACT_ATOMS: atom_id res chain seq x y z
N MET A 1 41.03 64.06 11.29
CA MET A 1 42.07 63.04 11.54
C MET A 1 41.56 61.73 10.92
N LYS A 2 42.03 61.38 9.71
CA LYS A 2 41.60 60.15 9.00
C LYS A 2 42.34 58.97 9.64
N LEU A 3 41.59 58.03 10.21
CA LEU A 3 42.14 56.77 10.73
C LEU A 3 42.61 55.91 9.54
N PRO A 4 43.81 55.30 9.62
CA PRO A 4 44.28 54.38 8.60
C PRO A 4 43.48 53.08 8.68
N THR A 5 42.78 52.72 7.60
CA THR A 5 42.23 51.39 7.38
C THR A 5 43.41 50.42 7.27
N LYS A 6 43.64 49.63 8.33
CA LYS A 6 44.50 48.44 8.29
C LYS A 6 44.03 47.57 7.13
N GLY A 7 44.88 47.40 6.13
CA GLY A 7 44.71 46.37 5.11
C GLY A 7 44.64 45.02 5.82
N GLY A 8 43.44 44.46 5.91
CA GLY A 8 43.26 43.06 6.26
C GLY A 8 43.96 42.25 5.18
N LYS A 9 44.90 41.39 5.56
CA LYS A 9 45.31 40.29 4.70
C LYS A 9 44.01 39.55 4.35
N GLU A 10 43.63 39.56 3.07
CA GLU A 10 42.67 38.59 2.56
C GLU A 10 43.23 37.21 2.91
N THR A 11 42.63 36.58 3.92
CA THR A 11 42.88 35.18 4.22
C THR A 11 42.37 34.42 3.01
N LYS A 12 43.30 33.82 2.29
CA LYS A 12 43.06 32.93 1.17
C LYS A 12 42.47 31.66 1.77
N ILE A 13 41.24 31.31 1.41
CA ILE A 13 40.57 30.17 2.04
C ILE A 13 39.99 29.24 0.99
N ILE A 14 40.27 27.96 1.15
CA ILE A 14 39.84 26.87 0.27
C ILE A 14 38.87 26.00 1.06
N GLU A 15 37.76 25.62 0.42
CA GLU A 15 36.77 24.72 1.02
C GLU A 15 37.09 23.28 0.61
N ILE A 16 37.43 22.43 1.60
CA ILE A 16 37.54 20.98 1.42
C ILE A 16 36.24 20.30 1.84
N LYS A 17 35.78 19.35 1.02
CA LYS A 17 34.61 18.53 1.33
C LYS A 17 34.81 17.05 1.02
N TYR A 18 34.37 16.18 1.94
CA TYR A 18 34.21 14.75 1.71
C TYR A 18 32.99 14.21 2.47
N GLY A 19 32.00 13.64 1.76
CA GLY A 19 30.73 13.24 2.38
C GLY A 19 30.02 14.43 3.04
N ASP A 20 29.75 14.30 4.34
CA ASP A 20 29.13 15.34 5.17
C ASP A 20 30.17 16.23 5.90
N GLN A 21 31.45 15.86 5.84
CA GLN A 21 32.53 16.63 6.44
C GLN A 21 32.96 17.76 5.49
N HIS A 22 33.11 18.96 6.05
CA HIS A 22 33.61 20.13 5.33
C HIS A 22 34.47 20.98 6.26
N GLU A 23 35.53 21.55 5.72
CA GLU A 23 36.41 22.48 6.43
C GLU A 23 36.89 23.56 5.47
N VAL A 24 37.09 24.76 6.02
CA VAL A 24 37.58 25.93 5.31
C VAL A 24 38.97 26.24 5.87
N ALA A 25 40.00 25.97 5.07
CA ALA A 25 41.40 26.04 5.49
C ALA A 25 42.26 26.83 4.49
N ASP A 26 43.39 27.36 4.96
CA ASP A 26 44.39 28.02 4.11
C ASP A 26 45.29 26.95 3.47
N LEU A 27 44.94 26.59 2.24
CA LEU A 27 45.64 25.56 1.46
C LEU A 27 46.18 26.12 0.15
N ALA A 28 46.20 27.46 0.03
CA ALA A 28 46.60 28.11 -1.20
C ALA A 28 48.09 27.85 -1.44
N GLY A 29 48.42 27.38 -2.64
CA GLY A 29 49.78 26.98 -3.01
C GLY A 29 50.14 25.53 -2.65
N LEU A 30 49.28 24.79 -1.95
CA LEU A 30 49.40 23.33 -1.88
C LEU A 30 48.79 22.67 -3.11
N THR A 31 49.26 21.47 -3.43
CA THR A 31 48.66 20.65 -4.49
C THR A 31 47.44 19.89 -3.97
N ALA A 32 46.53 19.51 -4.85
CA ALA A 32 45.37 18.69 -4.48
C ALA A 32 45.78 17.34 -3.85
N GLY A 33 46.92 16.80 -4.24
CA GLY A 33 47.51 15.58 -3.66
C GLY A 33 48.05 15.79 -2.24
N GLU A 34 48.72 16.91 -1.97
CA GLU A 34 49.19 17.24 -0.62
C GLU A 34 48.02 17.52 0.33
N ALA A 35 47.01 18.27 -0.14
CA ALA A 35 45.79 18.50 0.60
C ALA A 35 45.05 17.18 0.91
N ARG A 36 45.04 16.23 -0.04
CA ARG A 36 44.51 14.89 0.20
C ARG A 36 45.24 14.21 1.35
N GLU A 37 46.56 14.15 1.33
CA GLU A 37 47.35 13.46 2.37
C GLU A 37 47.18 14.10 3.76
N GLN A 38 47.09 15.44 3.83
CA GLN A 38 46.83 16.16 5.08
C GLN A 38 45.48 15.78 5.70
N TYR A 39 44.41 15.74 4.90
CA TYR A 39 43.05 15.47 5.38
C TYR A 39 42.63 14.00 5.30
N ARG A 40 43.51 13.12 4.81
CA ARG A 40 43.22 11.71 4.57
C ARG A 40 42.77 10.98 5.83
N ALA A 41 43.54 11.14 6.91
CA ALA A 41 43.28 10.47 8.18
C ALA A 41 42.06 11.06 8.89
N GLU A 42 41.87 12.37 8.80
CA GLU A 42 40.80 13.09 9.49
C GLU A 42 39.43 12.85 8.83
N PHE A 43 39.37 12.94 7.50
CA PHE A 43 38.12 12.81 6.75
C PHE A 43 37.86 11.36 6.32
N GLY A 44 38.78 10.44 6.62
CA GLY A 44 38.69 9.04 6.20
C GLY A 44 38.61 8.88 4.68
N ILE A 45 39.36 9.69 3.93
CA ILE A 45 39.31 9.73 2.47
C ILE A 45 39.94 8.44 1.92
N PRO A 46 39.19 7.58 1.21
CA PRO A 46 39.74 6.34 0.68
C PRO A 46 40.58 6.61 -0.57
N ASP A 47 41.56 5.75 -0.86
CA ASP A 47 42.44 5.87 -2.05
C ASP A 47 41.65 6.01 -3.36
N LYS A 48 40.52 5.32 -3.45
CA LYS A 48 39.62 5.33 -4.62
C LYS A 48 38.80 6.61 -4.78
N ALA A 49 38.83 7.53 -3.82
CA ALA A 49 38.17 8.83 -3.96
C ALA A 49 38.85 9.62 -5.08
N THR A 50 38.03 10.29 -5.88
CA THR A 50 38.49 11.18 -6.95
C THR A 50 38.42 12.62 -6.46
N ALA A 51 39.50 13.39 -6.62
CA ALA A 51 39.47 14.82 -6.36
C ALA A 51 38.68 15.57 -7.44
N LYS A 52 37.92 16.58 -7.03
CA LYS A 52 37.24 17.52 -7.91
C LYS A 52 37.60 18.93 -7.48
N LEU A 53 38.11 19.72 -8.41
CA LEU A 53 38.41 21.13 -8.22
C LEU A 53 37.30 21.95 -8.89
N ASN A 54 36.59 22.77 -8.14
CA ASN A 54 35.47 23.58 -8.63
C ASN A 54 34.42 22.75 -9.40
N GLY A 55 34.18 21.52 -8.92
CA GLY A 55 33.27 20.55 -9.53
C GLY A 55 33.85 19.74 -10.71
N SER A 56 35.01 20.14 -11.25
CA SER A 56 35.69 19.45 -12.35
C SER A 56 36.59 18.32 -11.82
N LYS A 57 36.49 17.14 -12.43
CA LYS A 57 37.29 15.97 -12.02
C LYS A 57 38.78 16.18 -12.32
N VAL A 58 39.61 16.05 -11.29
CA VAL A 58 41.07 15.96 -11.43
C VAL A 58 41.43 14.49 -11.69
N LYS A 59 42.31 14.24 -12.66
CA LYS A 59 42.82 12.89 -12.92
C LYS A 59 43.78 12.51 -11.79
N GLY A 60 43.73 11.26 -11.31
CA GLY A 60 44.53 10.83 -10.15
C GLY A 60 46.03 11.13 -10.27
N GLY A 61 46.62 10.97 -11.46
CA GLY A 61 48.03 11.31 -11.70
C GLY A 61 48.34 12.81 -11.75
N ALA A 62 47.33 13.66 -11.96
CA ALA A 62 47.46 15.12 -12.02
C ALA A 62 47.18 15.79 -10.67
N GLU A 63 46.81 15.03 -9.62
CA GLU A 63 46.50 15.61 -8.31
C GLU A 63 47.73 16.25 -7.64
N PHE A 64 48.91 15.67 -7.85
CA PHE A 64 50.18 16.22 -7.36
C PHE A 64 50.71 17.39 -8.20
N ASP A 65 50.14 17.63 -9.39
CA ASP A 65 50.53 18.74 -10.26
C ASP A 65 49.53 19.90 -10.20
N THR A 66 48.34 19.67 -9.63
CA THR A 66 47.26 20.66 -9.57
C THR A 66 47.39 21.50 -8.32
N VAL A 67 47.96 22.70 -8.45
CA VAL A 67 48.08 23.69 -7.37
C VAL A 67 46.73 24.36 -7.10
N LEU A 68 46.36 24.44 -5.82
CA LEU A 68 45.15 25.10 -5.36
C LEU A 68 45.36 26.61 -5.29
N ASN A 69 44.42 27.35 -5.86
CA ASN A 69 44.38 28.82 -5.80
C ASN A 69 43.38 29.29 -4.75
N ASP A 70 43.42 30.59 -4.48
CA ASP A 70 42.45 31.25 -3.63
C ASP A 70 41.03 31.03 -4.21
N ASP A 71 40.06 30.83 -3.32
CA ASP A 71 38.63 30.56 -3.64
C ASP A 71 38.35 29.22 -4.36
N ASP A 72 39.33 28.33 -4.46
CA ASP A 72 39.08 26.99 -4.99
C ASP A 72 38.26 26.13 -4.01
N LYS A 73 37.37 25.31 -4.58
CA LYS A 73 36.59 24.29 -3.87
C LYS A 73 37.11 22.91 -4.23
N LEU A 74 37.71 22.23 -3.26
CA LEU A 74 38.23 20.88 -3.41
C LEU A 74 37.25 19.87 -2.80
N THR A 75 36.71 18.97 -3.62
CA THR A 75 35.79 17.93 -3.15
C THR A 75 36.32 16.55 -3.50
N PHE A 76 36.42 15.67 -2.51
CA PHE A 76 36.71 14.26 -2.74
C PHE A 76 35.40 13.48 -2.86
N ALA A 77 35.27 12.63 -3.87
CA ALA A 77 34.08 11.81 -4.06
C ALA A 77 34.44 10.41 -4.55
N THR A 78 33.86 9.38 -3.93
CA THR A 78 33.95 8.02 -4.47
C THR A 78 32.91 7.83 -5.56
N SER A 79 33.33 7.58 -6.79
CA SER A 79 32.39 7.14 -7.83
C SER A 79 31.93 5.72 -7.50
N ARG A 80 30.71 5.56 -6.96
CA ARG A 80 30.05 4.25 -6.92
C ARG A 80 29.65 3.92 -8.36
N GLY A 81 30.45 3.12 -9.06
CA GLY A 81 30.13 2.57 -10.38
C GLY A 81 29.02 1.52 -10.33
N MET A 82 27.86 1.85 -9.73
CA MET A 82 26.73 0.91 -9.62
C MET A 82 25.92 0.75 -10.91
N GLY A 83 26.10 1.61 -11.91
CA GLY A 83 25.26 1.60 -13.12
C GLY A 83 25.41 0.35 -13.99
N ALA A 84 26.63 -0.10 -14.26
CA ALA A 84 26.87 -1.18 -15.21
C ALA A 84 26.46 -2.57 -14.67
N TYR A 85 26.74 -2.84 -13.39
CA TYR A 85 26.42 -4.11 -12.77
C TYR A 85 24.92 -4.30 -12.53
N LEU A 86 24.17 -3.24 -12.24
CA LEU A 86 22.72 -3.31 -12.08
C LEU A 86 22.02 -3.60 -13.41
N VAL A 87 22.44 -2.95 -14.50
CA VAL A 87 21.86 -3.22 -15.83
C VAL A 87 22.15 -4.66 -16.27
N GLY A 88 23.37 -5.15 -16.07
CA GLY A 88 23.70 -6.55 -16.34
C GLY A 88 22.89 -7.54 -15.49
N ALA A 89 22.73 -7.26 -14.20
CA ALA A 89 21.94 -8.10 -13.29
C ALA A 89 20.44 -8.10 -13.65
N VAL A 90 19.88 -6.95 -14.04
CA VAL A 90 18.47 -6.84 -14.47
C VAL A 90 18.24 -7.58 -15.78
N LEU A 91 19.14 -7.46 -16.77
CA LEU A 91 19.03 -8.19 -18.03
C LEU A 91 19.16 -9.71 -17.83
N LEU A 92 20.05 -10.15 -16.95
CA LEU A 92 20.18 -11.57 -16.59
C LEU A 92 18.92 -12.08 -15.87
N ALA A 93 18.36 -11.31 -14.94
CA ALA A 93 17.12 -11.66 -14.24
C ALA A 93 15.92 -11.72 -15.20
N LEU A 94 15.84 -10.84 -16.19
CA LEU A 94 14.82 -10.86 -17.25
C LEU A 94 14.96 -12.06 -18.17
N ALA A 95 16.19 -12.48 -18.50
CA ALA A 95 16.42 -13.67 -19.32
C ALA A 95 16.05 -14.97 -18.58
N ILE A 96 16.34 -15.05 -17.28
CA ILE A 96 16.01 -16.22 -16.45
C ILE A 96 14.50 -16.29 -16.18
N THR A 97 13.84 -15.16 -15.93
CA THR A 97 12.39 -15.14 -15.65
C THR A 97 11.54 -15.16 -16.92
N GLY A 98 12.03 -14.64 -18.05
CA GLY A 98 11.35 -14.66 -19.34
C GLY A 98 11.27 -16.05 -20.01
N GLY A 99 12.13 -17.00 -19.61
CA GLY A 99 12.18 -18.35 -20.17
C GLY A 99 11.13 -19.34 -19.66
N VAL A 100 10.33 -18.99 -18.64
CA VAL A 100 9.39 -19.93 -18.00
C VAL A 100 7.91 -19.62 -18.30
N PHE A 101 7.61 -18.54 -19.02
CA PHE A 101 6.24 -18.24 -19.46
C PHE A 101 5.99 -18.67 -20.92
N ALA A 102 6.35 -19.91 -21.26
CA ALA A 102 5.59 -20.59 -22.31
C ALA A 102 4.21 -20.90 -21.70
N PHE A 103 3.29 -19.94 -21.78
CA PHE A 103 1.86 -20.21 -21.64
C PHE A 103 1.47 -21.15 -22.78
N GLY A 104 1.70 -22.44 -22.58
CA GLY A 104 0.96 -23.46 -23.28
C GLY A 104 -0.49 -23.23 -22.89
N PHE A 105 -1.29 -22.69 -23.80
CA PHE A 105 -2.74 -22.77 -23.71
C PHE A 105 -3.09 -24.26 -23.69
N VAL A 106 -3.12 -24.86 -22.50
CA VAL A 106 -3.64 -26.20 -22.32
C VAL A 106 -5.15 -26.06 -22.45
N ASN A 107 -5.67 -26.24 -23.65
CA ASN A 107 -7.09 -26.43 -23.91
C ASN A 107 -7.50 -27.82 -23.42
N ALA A 108 -7.35 -28.09 -22.12
CA ALA A 108 -8.03 -29.19 -21.47
C ALA A 108 -9.45 -28.73 -21.17
N SER A 109 -10.31 -28.75 -22.18
CA SER A 109 -11.75 -28.65 -21.95
C SER A 109 -12.23 -30.00 -21.43
N THR A 110 -12.38 -30.12 -20.11
CA THR A 110 -13.24 -31.16 -19.58
C THR A 110 -14.69 -30.77 -19.87
N SER A 111 -15.42 -31.62 -20.57
CA SER A 111 -16.86 -31.48 -20.68
C SER A 111 -17.46 -31.83 -19.31
N LEU A 112 -17.79 -30.81 -18.52
CA LEU A 112 -18.74 -30.96 -17.42
C LEU A 112 -20.07 -31.37 -18.07
N ASN A 113 -20.37 -32.67 -18.00
CA ASN A 113 -21.70 -33.19 -18.31
C ASN A 113 -22.65 -32.66 -17.23
N VAL A 114 -23.04 -31.39 -17.34
CA VAL A 114 -24.19 -30.85 -16.63
C VAL A 114 -25.39 -31.51 -17.32
N SER A 115 -25.78 -32.68 -16.82
CA SER A 115 -27.20 -33.04 -16.88
C SER A 115 -27.92 -31.83 -16.32
N THR A 116 -28.81 -31.20 -17.10
CA THR A 116 -29.63 -30.08 -16.64
C THR A 116 -30.36 -30.50 -15.36
N ILE A 117 -29.75 -30.22 -14.22
CA ILE A 117 -30.38 -30.35 -12.93
C ILE A 117 -31.28 -29.11 -12.86
N ASN A 118 -32.58 -29.31 -13.13
CA ASN A 118 -33.62 -28.28 -12.98
C ASN A 118 -33.87 -27.90 -11.51
N SER A 119 -32.94 -28.18 -10.59
CA SER A 119 -33.05 -27.83 -9.18
C SER A 119 -31.93 -26.87 -8.79
N ASN A 120 -32.30 -25.81 -8.06
CA ASN A 120 -31.36 -24.90 -7.43
C ASN A 120 -30.36 -25.69 -6.55
N PHE A 121 -29.12 -25.22 -6.46
CA PHE A 121 -28.10 -25.77 -5.56
C PHE A 121 -28.24 -25.23 -4.13
N ALA A 122 -28.88 -24.07 -3.96
CA ALA A 122 -29.29 -23.53 -2.68
C ALA A 122 -30.46 -22.55 -2.88
N ASP A 123 -31.35 -22.48 -1.90
CA ASP A 123 -32.36 -21.44 -1.79
C ASP A 123 -31.91 -20.35 -0.81
N VAL A 124 -32.17 -19.10 -1.16
CA VAL A 124 -31.86 -17.92 -0.34
C VAL A 124 -33.15 -17.23 0.05
N SER A 125 -33.27 -16.84 1.31
CA SER A 125 -34.39 -16.03 1.80
C SER A 125 -33.90 -14.95 2.75
N VAL A 126 -34.62 -13.81 2.78
CA VAL A 126 -34.38 -12.75 3.75
C VAL A 126 -34.89 -13.24 5.11
N ASN A 127 -34.06 -13.10 6.13
CA ASN A 127 -34.46 -13.47 7.48
C ASN A 127 -35.37 -12.37 8.07
N PRO A 128 -36.48 -12.72 8.75
CA PRO A 128 -37.37 -11.74 9.38
C PRO A 128 -36.68 -10.81 10.38
N ASP A 129 -35.60 -11.26 11.02
CA ASP A 129 -34.82 -10.47 11.98
C ASP A 129 -34.15 -9.25 11.32
N TYR A 130 -34.01 -9.23 10.00
CA TYR A 130 -33.49 -8.08 9.26
C TYR A 130 -34.27 -6.80 9.54
N ALA A 131 -35.59 -6.92 9.74
CA ALA A 131 -36.44 -5.77 10.08
C ALA A 131 -36.15 -5.19 11.48
N ASN A 132 -35.44 -5.92 12.34
CA ASN A 132 -35.05 -5.47 13.68
C ASN A 132 -33.72 -4.70 13.68
N VAL A 133 -33.01 -4.63 12.55
CA VAL A 133 -31.80 -3.84 12.44
C VAL A 133 -32.18 -2.36 12.41
N ASP A 134 -31.84 -1.65 13.49
CA ASP A 134 -32.11 -0.22 13.56
C ASP A 134 -31.02 0.57 12.85
N TRP A 135 -31.40 1.17 11.73
CA TRP A 135 -30.57 2.09 10.95
C TRP A 135 -30.85 3.56 11.28
N ASN A 136 -31.70 3.85 12.29
CA ASN A 136 -32.04 5.21 12.69
C ASN A 136 -30.85 5.92 13.34
N ALA A 137 -29.99 6.49 12.49
CA ALA A 137 -28.89 7.31 12.89
C ALA A 137 -29.37 8.76 13.14
N PHE A 138 -30.11 9.00 14.22
CA PHE A 138 -30.44 10.36 14.66
C PHE A 138 -29.73 10.69 15.97
N GLY A 139 -28.82 11.67 15.92
CA GLY A 139 -27.98 12.06 17.07
C GLY A 139 -26.88 11.05 17.39
N PHE A 140 -25.69 11.56 17.73
CA PHE A 140 -24.39 10.88 17.65
C PHE A 140 -23.95 10.66 16.21
N PHE A 141 -23.37 11.72 15.64
CA PHE A 141 -22.66 11.77 14.36
C PHE A 141 -21.69 10.59 14.08
N LYS A 142 -21.30 9.83 15.12
CA LYS A 142 -20.63 8.53 15.04
C LYS A 142 -21.37 7.53 15.93
N GLY A 143 -21.65 6.34 15.42
CA GLY A 143 -22.32 5.29 16.18
C GLY A 143 -21.73 3.91 15.91
N SER A 144 -22.24 2.93 16.66
CA SER A 144 -21.98 1.51 16.47
C SER A 144 -23.25 0.80 16.10
N ILE A 145 -23.15 -0.20 15.24
CA ILE A 145 -24.24 -1.12 14.92
C ILE A 145 -24.18 -2.23 15.98
N SER A 146 -25.30 -2.48 16.67
CA SER A 146 -25.40 -3.62 17.58
C SER A 146 -25.68 -4.91 16.82
N GLY A 147 -25.42 -6.05 17.45
CA GLY A 147 -25.75 -7.37 16.90
C GLY A 147 -25.79 -8.43 18.01
N PRO A 148 -26.10 -9.68 17.68
CA PRO A 148 -26.28 -10.21 16.33
C PRO A 148 -27.69 -10.02 15.77
N TYR A 149 -27.80 -9.77 14.46
CA TYR A 149 -29.05 -9.82 13.70
C TYR A 149 -28.93 -10.74 12.49
N SER A 150 -29.88 -11.64 12.29
CA SER A 150 -29.91 -12.51 11.12
C SER A 150 -30.36 -11.72 9.88
N LEU A 151 -29.58 -11.74 8.81
CA LEU A 151 -29.87 -11.02 7.56
C LEU A 151 -30.49 -11.94 6.51
N PHE A 152 -29.86 -13.10 6.28
CA PHE A 152 -30.24 -14.04 5.24
C PHE A 152 -30.11 -15.47 5.71
N ASP A 153 -30.98 -16.32 5.19
CA ASP A 153 -30.93 -17.76 5.35
C ASP A 153 -30.63 -18.43 4.03
N ILE A 154 -29.69 -19.37 4.07
CA ILE A 154 -29.26 -20.16 2.92
C ILE A 154 -29.55 -21.62 3.25
N THR A 155 -30.35 -22.25 2.42
CA THR A 155 -30.70 -23.68 2.53
C THR A 155 -30.15 -24.39 1.30
N PRO A 156 -28.97 -25.03 1.40
CA PRO A 156 -28.46 -25.84 0.31
C PRO A 156 -29.42 -26.97 -0.04
N ASN A 157 -29.42 -27.34 -1.32
CA ASN A 157 -30.14 -28.51 -1.76
C ASN A 157 -29.53 -29.75 -1.08
N PRO A 158 -30.34 -30.64 -0.45
CA PRO A 158 -29.83 -31.83 0.22
C PRO A 158 -29.00 -32.77 -0.68
N ASP A 159 -29.24 -32.74 -2.00
CA ASP A 159 -28.49 -33.54 -2.97
C ASP A 159 -27.19 -32.87 -3.44
N TYR A 160 -26.97 -31.60 -3.08
CA TYR A 160 -25.77 -30.85 -3.41
C TYR A 160 -24.71 -30.98 -2.30
N ASN A 161 -23.60 -31.64 -2.62
CA ASN A 161 -22.47 -31.85 -1.71
C ASN A 161 -21.21 -31.06 -2.14
N GLY A 162 -21.36 -30.11 -3.05
CA GLY A 162 -20.25 -29.28 -3.53
C GLY A 162 -19.95 -28.11 -2.59
N ASP A 163 -18.87 -27.40 -2.88
CA ASP A 163 -18.53 -26.17 -2.18
C ASP A 163 -19.39 -25.01 -2.65
N LEU A 164 -19.79 -24.14 -1.73
CA LEU A 164 -20.52 -22.91 -2.03
C LEU A 164 -19.68 -21.70 -1.70
N GLN A 165 -19.81 -20.67 -2.52
CA GLN A 165 -19.35 -19.33 -2.23
C GLN A 165 -20.56 -18.41 -2.07
N VAL A 166 -20.57 -17.64 -0.99
CA VAL A 166 -21.63 -16.69 -0.68
C VAL A 166 -21.05 -15.29 -0.76
N ARG A 167 -21.74 -14.40 -1.47
CA ARG A 167 -21.36 -13.00 -1.62
C ARG A 167 -22.49 -12.11 -1.16
N VAL A 168 -22.18 -11.18 -0.26
CA VAL A 168 -23.12 -10.17 0.23
C VAL A 168 -22.67 -8.82 -0.32
N TYR A 169 -23.51 -8.19 -1.11
CA TYR A 169 -23.25 -6.93 -1.79
C TYR A 169 -24.01 -5.79 -1.12
N LEU A 170 -23.41 -4.60 -1.17
CA LEU A 170 -24.05 -3.34 -0.84
C LEU A 170 -24.50 -2.65 -2.13
N THR A 171 -25.80 -2.55 -2.38
CA THR A 171 -26.34 -2.16 -3.70
C THR A 171 -26.62 -0.68 -3.86
N ASN A 172 -26.87 0.05 -2.78
CA ASN A 172 -27.17 1.48 -2.78
C ASN A 172 -26.00 2.35 -2.29
N THR A 173 -24.77 1.99 -2.66
CA THR A 173 -23.56 2.69 -2.23
C THR A 173 -23.55 4.16 -2.61
N ALA A 174 -24.16 4.53 -3.75
CA ALA A 174 -24.22 5.91 -4.21
C ALA A 174 -25.06 6.80 -3.28
N GLU A 175 -26.18 6.30 -2.78
CA GLU A 175 -27.05 6.97 -1.82
C GLU A 175 -26.38 7.00 -0.43
N LEU A 176 -25.78 5.89 -0.01
CA LEU A 176 -25.09 5.78 1.27
C LEU A 176 -23.86 6.70 1.35
N LEU A 177 -23.11 6.90 0.27
CA LEU A 177 -21.97 7.81 0.24
C LEU A 177 -22.35 9.27 0.48
N LYS A 178 -23.60 9.65 0.22
CA LYS A 178 -24.11 10.99 0.55
C LYS A 178 -24.36 11.10 2.05
N ALA A 179 -24.87 10.04 2.67
CA ALA A 179 -25.27 10.02 4.08
C ALA A 179 -24.12 9.70 5.04
N TYR A 180 -23.20 8.82 4.65
CA TYR A 180 -22.12 8.29 5.48
C TYR A 180 -20.75 8.79 5.04
N ARG A 181 -19.94 9.21 6.01
CA ARG A 181 -18.48 9.37 5.83
C ARG A 181 -17.78 8.03 5.84
N TYR A 182 -18.24 7.12 6.70
CA TYR A 182 -17.89 5.70 6.65
C TYR A 182 -19.05 4.88 7.20
N LEU A 183 -19.18 3.68 6.66
CA LEU A 183 -20.05 2.62 7.15
C LEU A 183 -19.24 1.33 7.04
N THR A 184 -19.12 0.62 8.14
CA THR A 184 -18.47 -0.69 8.24
C THR A 184 -19.40 -1.63 8.99
N MET A 185 -19.73 -2.77 8.39
CA MET A 185 -20.55 -3.83 8.95
C MET A 185 -19.69 -5.07 9.14
N GLU A 186 -19.79 -5.70 10.30
CA GLU A 186 -19.13 -6.97 10.62
C GLU A 186 -20.12 -8.10 10.37
N LEU A 187 -19.94 -8.79 9.24
CA LEU A 187 -20.78 -9.88 8.81
C LEU A 187 -20.17 -11.22 9.22
N TYR A 188 -20.93 -12.04 9.91
CA TYR A 188 -20.54 -13.38 10.34
C TYR A 188 -21.41 -14.42 9.63
N MET A 189 -20.84 -15.59 9.38
CA MET A 189 -21.59 -16.73 8.88
C MET A 189 -21.16 -17.99 9.61
N ALA A 190 -22.05 -18.53 10.45
CA ALA A 190 -21.78 -19.79 11.14
C ALA A 190 -21.52 -20.93 10.13
N LYS A 191 -20.60 -21.83 10.48
CA LYS A 191 -20.21 -23.01 9.67
C LYS A 191 -19.58 -22.69 8.31
N SER A 192 -19.19 -21.44 8.07
CA SER A 192 -18.26 -21.08 7.00
C SER A 192 -16.82 -21.40 7.38
N ILE A 193 -15.91 -21.43 6.40
CA ILE A 193 -14.46 -21.53 6.65
C ILE A 193 -13.99 -20.34 7.49
N GLU A 194 -14.57 -19.16 7.26
CA GLU A 194 -14.23 -17.92 7.97
C GLU A 194 -14.57 -17.99 9.46
N ALA A 195 -15.63 -18.70 9.86
CA ALA A 195 -16.04 -18.82 11.26
C ALA A 195 -14.97 -19.45 12.18
N GLY A 196 -14.04 -20.25 11.63
CA GLY A 196 -12.95 -20.87 12.38
C GLY A 196 -11.70 -19.99 12.55
N LYS A 197 -11.67 -18.77 11.99
CA LYS A 197 -10.51 -17.88 11.99
C LYS A 197 -10.51 -16.96 13.23
N ARG A 198 -9.33 -16.43 13.58
CA ARG A 198 -9.16 -15.47 14.70
C ARG A 198 -9.94 -14.17 14.50
N VAL A 199 -10.23 -13.82 13.25
CA VAL A 199 -11.27 -12.86 12.86
C VAL A 199 -12.32 -13.69 12.14
N ASN A 200 -13.42 -13.96 12.83
CA ASN A 200 -14.45 -14.89 12.39
C ASN A 200 -15.52 -14.23 11.50
N TYR A 201 -15.38 -12.94 11.21
CA TYR A 201 -16.29 -12.15 10.39
C TYR A 201 -15.59 -11.60 9.14
N GLN A 202 -16.39 -11.17 8.18
CA GLN A 202 -15.99 -10.39 7.01
C GLN A 202 -16.50 -8.97 7.16
N VAL A 203 -15.69 -7.98 6.79
CA VAL A 203 -16.11 -6.58 6.82
C VAL A 203 -16.78 -6.23 5.50
N LEU A 204 -17.97 -5.64 5.56
CA LEU A 204 -18.63 -4.99 4.43
C LEU A 204 -18.63 -3.47 4.66
N SER A 205 -18.07 -2.71 3.73
CA SER A 205 -17.93 -1.26 3.82
C SER A 205 -18.28 -0.59 2.50
N LEU A 206 -18.38 0.75 2.53
CA LEU A 206 -18.57 1.56 1.32
C LEU A 206 -17.41 1.42 0.30
N GLU A 207 -16.22 1.01 0.76
CA GLU A 207 -15.03 0.88 -0.09
C GLU A 207 -14.90 -0.49 -0.75
N ASN A 208 -15.28 -1.57 -0.06
CA ASN A 208 -15.16 -2.92 -0.60
C ASN A 208 -16.46 -3.41 -1.27
N GLY A 209 -17.63 -2.91 -0.87
CA GLY A 209 -18.93 -3.17 -1.50
C GLY A 209 -19.40 -4.63 -1.52
N VAL A 210 -18.54 -5.58 -1.14
CA VAL A 210 -18.80 -7.02 -1.13
C VAL A 210 -18.07 -7.71 0.02
N ALA A 211 -18.76 -8.63 0.69
CA ALA A 211 -18.19 -9.59 1.64
C ALA A 211 -18.35 -11.02 1.11
N VAL A 212 -17.33 -11.85 1.26
CA VAL A 212 -17.29 -13.20 0.67
C VAL A 212 -17.07 -14.25 1.75
N PHE A 213 -17.95 -15.26 1.79
CA PHE A 213 -17.83 -16.43 2.65
C PHE A 213 -17.70 -17.70 1.82
N ASN A 214 -16.98 -18.67 2.36
CA ASN A 214 -16.78 -19.97 1.73
C ASN A 214 -17.37 -21.07 2.61
N ILE A 215 -18.09 -21.99 1.99
CA ILE A 215 -18.71 -23.15 2.63
C ILE A 215 -18.12 -24.41 1.98
N GLU A 216 -17.59 -25.32 2.80
CA GLU A 216 -17.13 -26.62 2.33
C GLU A 216 -18.27 -27.63 2.38
N GLY A 217 -18.51 -28.30 1.25
CA GLY A 217 -19.45 -29.42 1.11
C GLY A 217 -20.94 -29.12 1.27
N GLY A 218 -21.36 -27.89 1.60
CA GLY A 218 -22.77 -27.45 1.58
C GLY A 218 -23.76 -28.27 2.44
N SER A 219 -23.28 -29.13 3.34
CA SER A 219 -24.08 -30.20 3.93
C SER A 219 -24.98 -29.79 5.11
N ALA A 220 -24.84 -28.57 5.62
CA ALA A 220 -25.69 -28.13 6.73
C ALA A 220 -27.10 -27.81 6.22
N ALA A 221 -28.11 -28.19 7.00
CA ALA A 221 -29.52 -27.92 6.68
C ALA A 221 -29.84 -26.41 6.54
N ARG A 222 -29.03 -25.53 7.14
CA ARG A 222 -29.15 -24.08 7.05
C ARG A 222 -27.82 -23.41 7.42
N TYR A 223 -27.50 -22.37 6.66
CA TYR A 223 -26.48 -21.37 6.95
C TYR A 223 -27.16 -20.02 7.12
N GLN A 224 -26.59 -19.17 7.97
CA GLN A 224 -27.13 -17.86 8.27
C GLN A 224 -26.04 -16.81 8.13
N VAL A 225 -26.36 -15.72 7.43
CA VAL A 225 -25.54 -14.50 7.44
C VAL A 225 -26.07 -13.62 8.55
N GLU A 226 -25.20 -13.23 9.46
CA GLU A 226 -25.54 -12.42 10.63
C GLU A 226 -24.72 -11.13 10.64
N LEU A 227 -25.36 -10.02 11.01
CA LEU A 227 -24.72 -8.75 11.33
C LEU A 227 -24.37 -8.74 12.80
N TRP A 228 -23.09 -8.89 13.15
CA TRP A 228 -22.64 -8.97 14.54
C TRP A 228 -22.31 -7.61 15.13
N GLY A 229 -22.00 -6.64 14.27
CA GLY A 229 -21.77 -5.29 14.68
C GLY A 229 -21.29 -4.43 13.54
N GLY A 230 -20.68 -3.32 13.90
CA GLY A 230 -20.17 -2.38 12.94
C GLY A 230 -20.05 -0.98 13.53
N ALA A 231 -19.62 -0.06 12.69
CA ALA A 231 -19.44 1.33 13.05
C ALA A 231 -19.80 2.21 11.86
N TYR A 232 -20.32 3.38 12.16
CA TYR A 232 -20.66 4.36 11.14
C TYR A 232 -20.38 5.78 11.60
N ARG A 233 -20.28 6.68 10.62
CA ARG A 233 -20.26 8.12 10.84
C ARG A 233 -21.05 8.79 9.73
N LEU A 234 -22.04 9.59 10.10
CA LEU A 234 -22.81 10.35 9.12
C LEU A 234 -22.05 11.58 8.61
N VAL A 235 -22.48 12.13 7.49
CA VAL A 235 -22.02 13.43 6.97
C VAL A 235 -22.67 14.57 7.74
N SER A 236 -23.96 14.46 8.08
CA SER A 236 -24.73 15.38 8.92
C SER A 236 -25.69 14.62 9.82
N GLU A 237 -25.90 15.12 11.04
CA GLU A 237 -26.90 14.62 12.00
C GLU A 237 -28.28 15.26 11.84
N ASN A 238 -28.39 16.31 11.01
CA ASN A 238 -29.64 17.02 10.75
C ASN A 238 -30.29 16.50 9.46
N PRO A 239 -31.48 15.84 9.54
CA PRO A 239 -32.18 15.33 8.37
C PRO A 239 -32.62 16.43 7.39
N GLU A 240 -32.77 17.67 7.86
CA GLU A 240 -33.11 18.82 7.01
C GLU A 240 -31.94 19.22 6.09
N GLU A 241 -30.71 18.84 6.44
CA GLU A 241 -29.52 19.05 5.59
C GLU A 241 -29.36 17.92 4.56
N TRP A 242 -30.18 16.87 4.63
CA TRP A 242 -30.10 15.75 3.71
C TRP A 242 -30.70 16.17 2.36
N GLY A 243 -29.85 16.18 1.34
CA GLY A 243 -30.28 16.44 -0.03
C GLY A 243 -31.21 15.35 -0.58
N ALA A 244 -31.82 15.62 -1.72
CA ALA A 244 -32.63 14.63 -2.42
C ALA A 244 -31.82 13.33 -2.70
N GLY A 245 -32.43 12.19 -2.38
CA GLY A 245 -31.82 10.87 -2.61
C GLY A 245 -30.69 10.51 -1.63
N TRP A 246 -30.72 11.05 -0.41
CA TRP A 246 -30.00 10.47 0.73
C TRP A 246 -30.76 9.25 1.23
N ASN A 247 -30.02 8.18 1.54
CA ASN A 247 -30.56 6.99 2.19
C ASN A 247 -29.56 6.57 3.27
N ILE A 248 -30.05 6.32 4.49
CA ILE A 248 -29.24 5.82 5.61
C ILE A 248 -29.35 4.31 5.79
N VAL A 249 -30.32 3.68 5.11
CA VAL A 249 -30.62 2.25 5.21
C VAL A 249 -29.82 1.51 4.14
N PRO A 250 -28.87 0.63 4.52
CA PRO A 250 -28.17 -0.22 3.57
C PRO A 250 -29.13 -1.15 2.83
N GLU A 251 -28.95 -1.26 1.52
CA GLU A 251 -29.61 -2.27 0.70
C GLU A 251 -28.62 -3.40 0.44
N LEU A 252 -28.94 -4.59 0.97
CA LEU A 252 -28.09 -5.76 0.88
C LEU A 252 -28.66 -6.74 -0.13
N TYR A 253 -27.80 -7.27 -0.98
CA TYR A 253 -28.11 -8.35 -1.91
C TYR A 253 -27.20 -9.54 -1.63
N LEU A 254 -27.76 -10.76 -1.63
CA LEU A 254 -27.00 -11.98 -1.42
C LEU A 254 -27.03 -12.86 -2.66
N GLU A 255 -25.86 -13.32 -3.06
CA GLU A 255 -25.65 -14.28 -4.14
C GLU A 255 -24.97 -15.53 -3.57
N VAL A 256 -25.41 -16.70 -4.03
CA VAL A 256 -24.73 -17.98 -3.77
C VAL A 256 -24.29 -18.55 -5.10
N THR A 257 -23.03 -18.95 -5.21
CA THR A 257 -22.46 -19.60 -6.40
C THR A 257 -21.79 -20.90 -5.99
N GLN A 258 -21.73 -21.86 -6.92
CA GLN A 258 -20.89 -23.06 -6.75
C GLN A 258 -19.41 -22.66 -6.86
N ARG A 259 -18.54 -23.29 -6.08
CA ARG A 259 -17.09 -23.06 -6.09
C ARG A 259 -16.32 -24.24 -6.66
#